data_AF-A0A925IHS1-F1
#
_entry.id   AF-A0A925IHS1-F1
#
_cell.length_a   1.000
_cell.length_b   1.000
_cell.length_c   1.000
_cell.angle_alpha   90.00
_cell.angle_beta   90.00
_cell.angle_gamma   90.00
#
_symmetry.space_group_name_H-M   'P 1'
#
loop_
_entity.id
_entity.type
_entity.pdbx_description
1 polymer ?
#
loop_
_entity_poly.entity_id
_entity_poly.type
_entity_poly.pdbx_seq_one_letter_code
_entity_poly.pdbx_strand_id
1 'polypeptide(L)'
;MRKILSTVFLLILFQQGSSQKIDKPKMQAMYDAIKDAGILHPDFVMAQCMQETGNLSCKNCCLRYHNLFGFYVKNNKCKKFESDKECIKYYKEWQKKRYEKWQKKYPKADYYHFLKYVKYATGDKYTNELKPKVAWVRKNLKL
;
A
#
# COMPACT_ATOMS: atom_id res chain seq x y z
N MET A 1 -4.42 -20.03 -57.64
CA MET A 1 -4.04 -18.65 -57.25
C MET A 1 -5.29 -18.01 -56.65
N ARG A 2 -5.38 -17.45 -55.44
CA ARG A 2 -4.45 -16.78 -54.53
C ARG A 2 -4.79 -17.17 -53.09
N LYS A 3 -3.77 -17.32 -52.24
CA LYS A 3 -3.89 -17.40 -50.78
C LYS A 3 -4.21 -16.00 -50.26
N ILE A 4 -5.25 -15.86 -49.44
CA ILE A 4 -5.47 -14.63 -48.66
C ILE A 4 -5.04 -14.94 -47.23
N LEU A 5 -3.81 -14.55 -46.89
CA LEU A 5 -3.38 -14.47 -45.50
C LEU A 5 -4.12 -13.30 -44.85
N SER A 6 -5.07 -13.60 -43.97
CA SER A 6 -5.63 -12.60 -43.06
C SER A 6 -4.70 -12.44 -41.87
N THR A 7 -3.69 -11.59 -42.01
CA THR A 7 -2.86 -11.14 -40.89
C THR A 7 -3.64 -10.08 -40.11
N VAL A 8 -4.42 -10.49 -39.11
CA VAL A 8 -5.02 -9.55 -38.15
C VAL A 8 -3.92 -9.16 -37.16
N PHE A 9 -3.38 -7.96 -37.35
CA PHE A 9 -2.48 -7.29 -36.44
C PHE A 9 -3.20 -7.10 -35.10
N LEU A 10 -2.81 -7.89 -34.09
CA LEU A 10 -3.29 -7.72 -32.72
C LEU A 10 -2.64 -6.43 -32.19
N LEU A 11 -3.35 -5.30 -32.31
CA LEU A 11 -3.02 -4.05 -31.64
C LEU A 11 -3.09 -4.28 -30.13
N ILE A 12 -1.97 -4.70 -29.54
CA ILE A 12 -1.75 -4.62 -28.11
C ILE A 12 -1.75 -3.13 -27.78
N LEU A 13 -2.89 -2.63 -27.33
CA LEU A 13 -2.98 -1.36 -26.62
C LEU A 13 -2.12 -1.49 -25.36
N PHE A 14 -0.85 -1.13 -25.48
CA PHE A 14 -0.07 -0.71 -24.33
C PHE A 14 -0.80 0.50 -23.75
N GLN A 15 -1.66 0.26 -22.76
CA GLN A 15 -2.11 1.34 -21.89
C GLN A 15 -0.86 1.88 -21.21
N GLN A 16 -0.31 2.97 -21.77
CA GLN A 16 0.66 3.80 -21.10
C GLN A 16 -0.02 4.24 -19.80
N GLY A 17 0.34 3.59 -18.70
CA GLY A 17 -0.14 3.98 -17.39
C GLY A 17 0.26 5.43 -17.16
N SER A 18 -0.70 6.35 -17.21
CA SER A 18 -0.48 7.73 -16.81
C SER A 18 0.14 7.71 -15.42
N SER A 19 1.42 8.07 -15.33
CA SER A 19 2.07 8.32 -14.06
C SER A 19 1.37 9.52 -13.44
N GLN A 20 0.41 9.27 -12.57
CA GLN A 20 -0.32 10.33 -11.89
C GLN A 20 0.69 11.10 -11.04
N LYS A 21 0.78 12.41 -11.28
CA LYS A 21 1.65 13.30 -10.51
C LYS A 21 1.26 13.20 -9.03
N ILE A 22 2.22 12.82 -8.19
CA ILE A 22 1.99 12.67 -6.75
C ILE A 22 1.78 14.04 -6.11
N ASP A 23 0.66 14.22 -5.43
CA ASP A 23 0.33 15.41 -4.64
C ASP A 23 1.09 15.39 -3.30
N LYS A 24 2.29 15.96 -3.29
CA LYS A 24 3.18 15.94 -2.10
C LYS A 24 2.54 16.52 -0.83
N PRO A 25 1.87 17.69 -0.85
CA PRO A 25 1.16 18.19 0.33
C PRO A 25 0.14 17.19 0.89
N LYS A 26 -0.68 16.57 0.02
CA LYS A 26 -1.64 15.55 0.45
C LYS A 26 -0.95 14.33 1.07
N MET A 27 0.16 13.88 0.47
CA MET A 27 0.96 12.77 1.02
C MET A 27 1.60 13.12 2.36
N GLN A 28 2.08 14.35 2.54
CA GLN A 28 2.64 14.81 3.80
C GLN A 28 1.57 14.83 4.90
N ALA A 29 0.38 15.38 4.64
CA ALA A 29 -0.70 15.40 5.62
C ALA A 29 -1.11 13.98 6.06
N MET A 30 -1.13 13.01 5.14
CA MET A 30 -1.40 11.61 5.48
C MET A 30 -0.26 10.99 6.29
N TYR A 31 1.00 11.27 5.95
CA TYR A 31 2.15 10.81 6.72
C TYR A 31 2.13 11.37 8.14
N ASP A 32 1.84 12.65 8.30
CA ASP A 32 1.71 13.31 9.61
C ASP A 32 0.60 12.65 10.43
N ALA A 33 -0.56 12.37 9.84
CA ALA A 33 -1.65 11.66 10.53
C ALA A 33 -1.26 10.24 10.97
N ILE A 34 -0.48 9.50 10.17
CA ILE A 34 0.05 8.18 10.53
C ILE A 34 1.05 8.29 11.69
N LYS A 35 1.95 9.29 11.62
CA LYS A 35 2.99 9.56 12.62
C LYS A 35 2.37 10.00 13.95
N ASP A 36 1.43 10.93 13.93
CA ASP A 36 0.73 11.47 15.10
C ASP A 36 -0.13 10.41 15.80
N ALA A 37 -0.60 9.41 15.05
CA ALA A 37 -1.27 8.26 15.64
C ALA A 37 -0.31 7.37 16.46
N GLY A 38 1.01 7.57 16.39
CA GLY A 38 2.01 6.77 17.09
C GLY A 38 2.13 5.36 16.51
N ILE A 39 1.96 5.21 15.20
CA ILE A 39 2.22 3.96 14.48
C ILE A 39 3.73 3.79 14.30
N LEU A 40 4.24 2.59 14.58
CA LEU A 40 5.65 2.27 14.41
C LEU A 40 5.99 2.21 12.91
N HIS A 41 7.19 2.67 12.55
CA HIS A 41 7.68 2.68 11.14
C HIS A 41 6.74 3.43 10.18
N PRO A 42 6.42 4.72 10.46
CA PRO A 42 5.45 5.49 9.68
C PRO A 42 5.83 5.63 8.21
N ASP A 43 7.13 5.56 7.88
CA ASP A 43 7.65 5.55 6.51
C ASP A 43 7.22 4.31 5.73
N PHE A 44 7.26 3.14 6.37
CA PHE A 44 6.74 1.90 5.79
C PHE A 44 5.23 1.95 5.68
N VAL A 45 4.52 2.40 6.71
CA VAL A 45 3.06 2.44 6.71
C VAL A 45 2.52 3.42 5.67
N MET A 46 3.19 4.56 5.46
CA MET A 46 2.86 5.48 4.38
C MET A 46 3.14 4.86 3.00
N ALA A 47 4.22 4.10 2.84
CA ALA A 47 4.48 3.37 1.61
C ALA A 47 3.41 2.29 1.32
N GLN A 48 2.85 1.65 2.37
CA GLN A 48 1.71 0.74 2.22
C GLN A 48 0.48 1.53 1.77
N CYS A 49 0.18 2.67 2.40
CA CYS A 49 -0.90 3.55 1.97
C CYS A 49 -0.78 3.93 0.49
N MET A 50 0.42 4.33 0.03
CA MET A 50 0.71 4.60 -1.38
C MET A 50 0.37 3.42 -2.28
N GLN A 51 0.79 2.20 -1.91
CA GLN A 51 0.54 0.98 -2.68
C GLN A 51 -0.95 0.67 -2.78
N GLU A 52 -1.67 0.67 -1.66
CA GLU A 52 -3.07 0.23 -1.60
C GLU A 52 -4.04 1.24 -2.21
N THR A 53 -3.68 2.53 -2.21
CA THR A 53 -4.55 3.63 -2.65
C THR A 53 -4.12 4.25 -3.98
N GLY A 54 -3.04 3.76 -4.59
CA GLY A 54 -2.46 4.36 -5.79
C GLY A 54 -2.04 5.82 -5.56
N ASN A 55 -1.38 6.12 -4.44
CA ASN A 55 -1.03 7.50 -4.01
C ASN A 55 -2.27 8.39 -3.73
N LEU A 56 -3.25 7.87 -2.98
CA LEU A 56 -4.45 8.58 -2.54
C LEU A 56 -5.35 9.12 -3.67
N SER A 57 -5.31 8.51 -4.85
CA SER A 57 -6.05 8.96 -6.04
C SER A 57 -6.97 7.89 -6.63
N CYS A 58 -6.86 6.64 -6.17
CA CYS A 58 -7.58 5.52 -6.73
C CYS A 58 -9.10 5.61 -6.44
N LYS A 59 -9.90 5.66 -7.51
CA LYS A 59 -11.37 5.73 -7.41
C LYS A 59 -12.06 4.37 -7.28
N ASN A 60 -11.46 3.32 -7.87
CA ASN A 60 -12.09 1.99 -7.99
C ASN A 60 -11.55 0.92 -7.03
N CYS A 61 -10.77 1.29 -6.00
CA CYS A 61 -10.24 0.39 -4.97
C CYS A 61 -10.86 0.65 -3.60
N CYS A 62 -10.30 0.03 -2.55
CA CYS A 62 -10.80 0.13 -1.19
C CYS A 62 -10.72 1.55 -0.58
N LEU A 63 -9.98 2.48 -1.20
CA LEU A 63 -9.91 3.88 -0.76
C LEU A 63 -11.30 4.53 -0.63
N ARG A 64 -12.25 4.19 -1.50
CA ARG A 64 -13.65 4.68 -1.45
C ARG A 64 -14.41 4.28 -0.16
N TYR A 65 -13.84 3.38 0.63
CA TYR A 65 -14.37 2.92 1.91
C TYR A 65 -13.49 3.35 3.09
N HIS A 66 -12.69 4.42 2.92
CA HIS A 66 -11.71 4.89 3.88
C HIS A 66 -10.69 3.81 4.30
N ASN A 67 -10.45 2.83 3.42
CA ASN A 67 -9.53 1.74 3.72
C ASN A 67 -8.18 2.02 3.06
N LEU A 68 -7.34 2.71 3.83
CA LEU A 68 -6.01 3.17 3.42
C LEU A 68 -5.00 2.03 3.29
N PHE A 69 -5.25 0.89 3.92
CA PHE A 69 -4.26 -0.18 4.12
C PHE A 69 -4.71 -1.54 3.56
N GLY A 70 -5.75 -1.58 2.74
CA GLY A 70 -6.15 -2.80 2.05
C GLY A 70 -6.64 -3.93 2.98
N PHE A 71 -7.25 -3.61 4.12
CA PHE A 71 -7.80 -4.63 5.01
C PHE A 71 -9.03 -5.31 4.39
N TYR A 72 -9.11 -6.64 4.45
CA TYR A 72 -10.25 -7.42 3.94
C TYR A 72 -11.07 -8.03 5.07
N VAL A 73 -12.37 -8.23 4.81
CA VAL A 73 -13.28 -9.03 5.64
C VAL A 73 -13.62 -10.35 4.91
N LYS A 74 -14.51 -11.17 5.50
CA LYS A 74 -14.99 -12.42 4.88
C LYS A 74 -15.41 -12.20 3.42
N ASN A 75 -15.14 -13.19 2.58
CA ASN A 75 -15.42 -13.19 1.13
C ASN A 75 -14.64 -12.13 0.34
N ASN A 76 -13.40 -11.81 0.76
CA ASN A 76 -12.49 -10.91 0.05
C ASN A 76 -13.07 -9.50 -0.23
N LYS A 77 -13.98 -9.02 0.63
CA LYS A 77 -14.53 -7.67 0.53
C LYS A 77 -13.62 -6.70 1.28
N CYS A 78 -13.41 -5.50 0.72
CA CYS A 78 -12.73 -4.42 1.45
C CYS A 78 -13.45 -4.19 2.78
N LYS A 79 -12.69 -4.13 3.88
CA LYS A 79 -13.19 -3.59 5.14
C LYS A 79 -13.56 -2.13 4.93
N LYS A 80 -14.72 -1.72 5.44
CA LYS A 80 -15.17 -0.33 5.42
C LYS A 80 -14.83 0.34 6.75
N PHE A 81 -14.43 1.60 6.68
CA PHE A 81 -14.21 2.48 7.81
C PHE A 81 -15.07 3.74 7.65
N GLU A 82 -15.43 4.35 8.77
CA GLU A 82 -16.23 5.59 8.79
C GLU A 82 -15.39 6.80 8.37
N SER A 83 -14.08 6.74 8.59
CA SER A 83 -13.13 7.80 8.23
C SER A 83 -11.72 7.23 8.11
N ASP A 84 -10.84 8.01 7.47
CA ASP A 84 -9.40 7.73 7.40
C ASP A 84 -8.79 7.59 8.80
N LYS A 85 -9.25 8.41 9.75
CA LYS A 85 -8.83 8.37 11.17
C LYS A 85 -9.14 7.03 11.82
N GLU A 86 -10.33 6.47 11.58
CA GLU A 86 -10.70 5.15 12.10
C GLU A 86 -9.89 4.02 11.44
N CYS A 87 -9.53 4.16 10.16
CA CYS A 87 -8.63 3.22 9.50
C CYS A 87 -7.21 3.25 10.10
N ILE A 88 -6.67 4.45 10.36
CA ILE A 88 -5.36 4.66 11.02
C ILE A 88 -5.37 4.06 12.43
N LYS A 89 -6.42 4.34 13.22
CA LYS A 89 -6.60 3.76 14.56
C LYS A 89 -6.65 2.22 14.51
N TYR A 90 -7.38 1.66 13.54
CA TYR A 90 -7.44 0.22 13.35
C TYR A 90 -6.07 -0.37 12.99
N TYR A 91 -5.29 0.27 12.11
CA TYR A 91 -3.93 -0.17 11.79
C TYR A 91 -3.04 -0.18 13.02
N LYS A 92 -3.07 0.88 13.85
CA LYS A 92 -2.29 0.96 15.10
C LYS A 92 -2.58 -0.23 16.01
N GLU A 93 -3.85 -0.53 16.26
CA GLU A 93 -4.25 -1.67 17.09
C GLU A 93 -3.87 -3.01 16.47
N TRP A 94 -3.98 -3.12 15.13
CA TRP A 94 -3.54 -4.30 14.39
C TRP A 94 -2.02 -4.51 14.53
N GLN A 95 -1.23 -3.45 14.43
CA GLN A 95 0.22 -3.47 14.53
C GLN A 95 0.64 -3.84 15.96
N LYS A 96 0.12 -3.12 16.97
CA LYS A 96 0.43 -3.35 18.39
C LYS A 96 0.29 -4.82 18.78
N LYS A 97 -0.83 -5.45 18.43
CA LYS A 97 -1.13 -6.87 18.76
C LYS A 97 -0.14 -7.88 18.17
N ARG A 98 0.61 -7.51 17.13
CA ARG A 98 1.47 -8.42 16.37
C ARG A 98 2.95 -8.09 16.53
N TYR A 99 3.27 -6.80 16.65
CA TYR A 99 4.61 -6.28 16.60
C TYR A 99 5.45 -6.74 17.78
N GLU A 100 4.94 -6.69 19.01
CA GLU A 100 5.69 -7.12 20.20
C GLU A 100 6.10 -8.59 20.15
N LYS A 101 5.17 -9.47 19.75
CA LYS A 101 5.43 -10.90 19.60
C LYS A 101 6.47 -11.17 18.51
N TRP A 102 6.37 -10.45 17.40
CA TRP A 102 7.34 -10.54 16.31
C TRP A 102 8.73 -10.05 16.75
N GLN A 103 8.81 -8.88 17.38
CA GLN A 103 10.07 -8.26 17.79
C GLN A 103 10.81 -9.09 18.83
N LYS A 104 10.10 -9.71 19.78
CA LYS A 104 10.70 -10.66 20.73
C LYS A 104 11.31 -11.88 20.04
N LYS A 105 10.65 -12.40 18.99
CA LYS A 105 11.13 -13.58 18.25
C LYS A 105 12.26 -13.24 17.27
N TYR A 106 12.24 -12.05 16.70
CA TYR A 106 13.17 -11.62 15.65
C TYR A 106 13.73 -10.21 15.93
N PRO A 107 14.52 -10.03 17.01
CA PRO A 107 14.92 -8.71 17.49
C PRO A 107 15.83 -7.93 16.53
N LYS A 108 16.49 -8.61 15.60
CA LYS A 108 17.39 -8.02 14.58
C LYS A 108 16.75 -7.94 13.19
N ALA A 109 15.50 -8.37 13.03
CA ALA A 109 14.84 -8.36 11.74
C ALA A 109 14.26 -6.98 11.41
N ASP A 110 14.13 -6.69 10.11
CA ASP A 110 13.60 -5.43 9.63
C ASP A 110 12.06 -5.44 9.50
N TYR A 111 11.48 -4.28 9.20
CA TYR A 111 10.03 -4.17 9.06
C TYR A 111 9.48 -4.94 7.85
N TYR A 112 10.27 -5.20 6.80
CA TYR A 112 9.84 -6.07 5.71
C TYR A 112 9.62 -7.50 6.19
N HIS A 113 10.50 -8.00 7.05
CA HIS A 113 10.32 -9.28 7.71
C HIS A 113 9.07 -9.26 8.62
N PHE A 114 8.79 -8.17 9.34
CA PHE A 114 7.53 -8.05 10.08
C PHE A 114 6.31 -8.25 9.18
N LEU A 115 6.25 -7.54 8.04
CA LEU A 115 5.14 -7.64 7.09
C LEU A 115 4.99 -9.06 6.52
N LYS A 116 6.10 -9.75 6.24
CA LYS A 116 6.11 -11.16 5.82
C LYS A 116 5.62 -12.08 6.94
N TYR A 117 6.08 -11.87 8.17
CA TYR A 117 5.70 -12.66 9.34
C TYR A 117 4.20 -12.61 9.64
N VAL A 118 3.59 -11.43 9.54
CA VAL A 118 2.15 -11.24 9.76
C VAL A 118 1.30 -11.56 8.53
N LYS A 119 1.92 -12.02 7.43
CA LYS A 119 1.27 -12.31 6.15
C LYS A 119 0.44 -11.14 5.65
N TYR A 120 1.00 -9.92 5.74
CA TYR A 120 0.30 -8.70 5.31
C TYR A 120 -0.15 -8.79 3.85
N ALA A 121 0.75 -9.27 2.99
CA ALA A 121 0.49 -9.58 1.60
C ALA A 121 1.20 -10.89 1.22
N THR A 122 0.74 -11.54 0.15
CA THR A 122 1.27 -12.81 -0.32
C THR A 122 2.51 -12.61 -1.20
N GLY A 123 3.60 -13.31 -0.85
CA GLY A 123 4.79 -13.44 -1.67
C GLY A 123 5.79 -12.27 -1.63
N ASP A 124 6.96 -12.49 -2.21
CA ASP A 124 8.06 -11.51 -2.21
C ASP A 124 7.80 -10.31 -3.15
N LYS A 125 6.81 -10.44 -4.05
CA LYS A 125 6.39 -9.38 -4.98
C LYS A 125 6.00 -8.11 -4.22
N TYR A 126 5.21 -8.23 -3.16
CA TYR A 126 4.76 -7.08 -2.38
C TYR A 126 5.94 -6.30 -1.78
N THR A 127 6.89 -7.02 -1.18
CA THR A 127 8.11 -6.42 -0.62
C THR A 127 8.89 -5.66 -1.69
N ASN A 128 9.01 -6.22 -2.89
CA ASN A 128 9.71 -5.57 -4.01
C ASN A 128 8.97 -4.32 -4.51
N GLU A 129 7.64 -4.31 -4.52
CA GLU A 129 6.83 -3.14 -4.89
C GLU A 129 6.82 -2.04 -3.81
N LEU A 130 7.02 -2.43 -2.54
CA LEU A 130 7.01 -1.53 -1.40
C LEU A 130 8.35 -0.77 -1.24
N LYS A 131 9.48 -1.43 -1.49
CA LYS A 131 10.84 -0.82 -1.42
C LYS A 131 10.96 0.54 -2.12
N PRO A 132 10.59 0.71 -3.41
CA PRO A 132 10.70 2.00 -4.06
C PRO A 132 9.79 3.08 -3.44
N LYS A 133 8.65 2.69 -2.85
CA LYS A 133 7.73 3.62 -2.16
C LYS A 133 8.30 4.08 -0.82
N VAL A 134 8.92 3.18 -0.06
CA VAL A 134 9.64 3.54 1.18
C VAL A 134 10.78 4.51 0.88
N ALA A 135 11.57 4.23 -0.16
CA ALA A 135 12.62 5.14 -0.61
C ALA A 135 12.06 6.51 -1.03
N TRP A 136 10.92 6.52 -1.73
CA TRP A 136 10.24 7.76 -2.09
C TRP A 136 9.78 8.54 -0.87
N VAL A 137 9.13 7.90 0.10
CA VAL A 137 8.67 8.53 1.36
C VAL A 137 9.83 9.19 2.08
N ARG A 138 10.90 8.45 2.34
CA ARG A 138 12.09 8.94 3.06
C ARG A 138 12.78 10.11 2.36
N LYS A 139 12.72 10.16 1.03
CA LYS A 139 13.32 11.23 0.22
C LYS A 139 12.43 12.47 0.11
N ASN A 140 11.10 12.31 0.13
CA ASN A 140 10.17 13.36 -0.29
C ASN A 140 9.30 13.91 0.84
N LEU A 141 9.14 13.19 1.95
CA LEU A 141 8.34 13.62 3.09
C LEU A 141 9.23 14.01 4.26
N LYS A 142 8.74 14.93 5.09
CA LYS A 142 9.39 15.34 6.34
C LYS A 142 9.16 14.24 7.37
N LEU A 143 10.23 13.56 7.76
CA LEU A 143 10.16 12.37 8.61
C LEU A 143 9.83 12.67 10.07
#